data_AF-A0A7Y0C3V4-F1
#
_entry.id   AF-A0A7Y0C3V4-F1
#
_cell.length_a   1.000
_cell.length_b   1.000
_cell.length_c   1.000
_cell.angle_alpha   90.00
_cell.angle_beta   90.00
_cell.angle_gamma   90.00
#
_symmetry.space_group_name_H-M   'P 1'
#
loop_
_entity.id
_entity.type
_entity.pdbx_description
1 polymer ?
#
loop_
_entity_poly.entity_id
_entity_poly.type
_entity_poly.pdbx_seq_one_letter_code
_entity_poly.pdbx_strand_id
1 'polypeptide(L)'
;MWAKRQSVCQQKNQYLFHVDRAFDPAVINKLTNCALTLWGTQRPKAKQWDTQSVKNHIYIYSPSSAVRDKASFKRGVKRLEFLGYEVEIDEAALATHQRFAGDDDTRLAAIHRAAASGADVALISRGGYGLTRILPRINYKAVAKAIAKGTQFVGLSDFTAFQTALLAQTGAVTWAGPALGEDFGTEAPPDDIMEACFEDLITGQGEGTGWQLPKVAIKSTAIEDAPIGATAKFSIKDAMLWGGNLAILSSLVGTPYLPVVKGGILFLEDVGEHPYRVERMLTQLLHAGVLAQQKAVIFGQFTNYKLVPHDKGFKLAAVVAWLRRQIKARVLTGLPFGHVATKVLLPVGHQTTLAVEGRDAFLLWGHQH
;
A
#
# COMPACT_ATOMS: atom_id res chain seq x y z
N MET A 1 7.09 -21.93 12.00
CA MET A 1 6.60 -20.55 11.77
C MET A 1 5.52 -20.50 10.69
N TRP A 2 5.71 -21.12 9.52
CA TRP A 2 4.76 -21.10 8.39
C TRP A 2 3.32 -21.58 8.67
N ALA A 3 3.12 -22.73 9.31
CA ALA A 3 1.78 -23.22 9.67
C ALA A 3 1.05 -22.29 10.68
N LYS A 4 1.81 -21.49 11.44
CA LYS A 4 1.29 -20.46 12.35
C LYS A 4 0.94 -19.16 11.58
N ARG A 5 1.67 -18.84 10.50
CA ARG A 5 1.45 -17.68 9.61
C ARG A 5 0.14 -17.78 8.81
N GLN A 6 -0.13 -18.94 8.19
CA GLN A 6 -1.44 -19.16 7.53
C GLN A 6 -2.61 -19.16 8.52
N SER A 7 -2.43 -19.67 9.74
CA SER A 7 -3.50 -19.69 10.74
C SER A 7 -3.85 -18.28 11.26
N VAL A 8 -2.87 -17.39 11.42
CA VAL A 8 -3.10 -15.99 11.84
C VAL A 8 -3.76 -15.17 10.72
N CYS A 9 -3.32 -15.35 9.47
CA CYS A 9 -3.94 -14.77 8.28
C CYS A 9 -5.42 -15.20 8.13
N GLN A 10 -5.70 -16.50 8.27
CA GLN A 10 -7.06 -17.04 8.25
C GLN A 10 -7.93 -16.54 9.40
N GLN A 11 -7.39 -16.37 10.62
CA GLN A 11 -8.13 -15.83 11.76
C GLN A 11 -8.49 -14.35 11.60
N LYS A 12 -7.69 -13.57 10.86
CA LYS A 12 -7.93 -12.15 10.57
C LYS A 12 -8.62 -11.90 9.22
N ASN A 13 -9.03 -12.94 8.48
CA ASN A 13 -9.63 -12.85 7.14
C ASN A 13 -8.73 -12.14 6.10
N GLN A 14 -7.43 -12.40 6.14
CA GLN A 14 -6.43 -11.86 5.19
C GLN A 14 -5.54 -12.98 4.66
N TYR A 15 -4.89 -12.76 3.52
CA TYR A 15 -4.06 -13.77 2.87
C TYR A 15 -2.74 -13.18 2.38
N LEU A 16 -1.64 -13.88 2.64
CA LEU A 16 -0.32 -13.64 2.07
C LEU A 16 0.03 -14.81 1.13
N PHE A 17 0.60 -14.50 -0.04
CA PHE A 17 0.94 -15.50 -1.06
C PHE A 17 2.43 -15.56 -1.29
N HIS A 18 2.93 -16.79 -1.38
CA HIS A 18 4.29 -17.13 -1.77
C HIS A 18 4.20 -18.36 -2.69
N VAL A 19 4.79 -18.33 -3.88
CA VAL A 19 4.83 -19.50 -4.77
C VAL A 19 6.26 -20.02 -4.81
N ASP A 20 6.53 -21.13 -4.10
CA ASP A 20 7.83 -21.81 -4.15
C ASP A 20 8.18 -22.17 -5.61
N ARG A 21 9.36 -21.72 -6.06
CA ARG A 21 9.86 -21.91 -7.42
C ARG A 21 9.93 -23.40 -7.79
N ALA A 22 9.01 -23.83 -8.64
CA ALA A 22 9.29 -24.57 -9.89
C ALA A 22 7.99 -25.15 -10.46
N PHE A 23 7.18 -24.43 -11.27
CA PHE A 23 6.15 -25.12 -12.07
C PHE A 23 5.79 -24.46 -13.41
N ASP A 24 5.58 -25.39 -14.36
CA ASP A 24 5.28 -25.35 -15.79
C ASP A 24 4.07 -24.44 -16.20
N PRO A 25 4.16 -23.71 -17.33
CA PRO A 25 3.07 -22.88 -17.89
C PRO A 25 1.71 -23.58 -18.09
N ALA A 26 1.62 -24.91 -18.04
CA ALA A 26 0.37 -25.65 -18.22
C ALA A 26 -0.65 -25.60 -17.05
N VAL A 27 -0.31 -24.99 -15.90
CA VAL A 27 -1.17 -25.01 -14.69
C VAL A 27 -2.19 -23.84 -14.62
N ILE A 28 -2.20 -22.93 -15.60
CA ILE A 28 -3.16 -21.80 -15.64
C ILE A 28 -4.63 -22.27 -15.72
N ASN A 29 -4.91 -23.53 -16.07
CA ASN A 29 -6.27 -24.08 -16.16
C ASN A 29 -6.77 -24.85 -14.92
N LYS A 30 -6.07 -24.85 -13.77
CA LYS A 30 -6.46 -25.67 -12.61
C LYS A 30 -6.43 -24.99 -11.23
N LEU A 31 -6.56 -23.67 -11.15
CA LEU A 31 -6.63 -22.96 -9.86
C LEU A 31 -8.02 -22.90 -9.19
N THR A 32 -8.98 -23.73 -9.60
CA THR A 32 -10.33 -23.78 -8.98
C THR A 32 -10.60 -24.95 -8.05
N ASN A 33 -9.69 -25.91 -7.84
CA ASN A 33 -10.02 -27.15 -7.13
C ASN A 33 -9.04 -27.64 -6.05
N CYS A 34 -8.09 -26.84 -5.57
CA CYS A 34 -7.22 -27.25 -4.45
C CYS A 34 -7.08 -26.16 -3.38
N ALA A 35 -8.21 -25.83 -2.74
CA ALA A 35 -8.18 -25.42 -1.34
C ALA A 35 -8.65 -26.63 -0.53
N LEU A 36 -7.79 -27.12 0.36
CA LEU A 36 -7.88 -28.33 1.20
C LEU A 36 -7.09 -29.54 0.68
N THR A 37 -6.29 -30.08 1.61
CA THR A 37 -5.53 -31.35 1.59
C THR A 37 -4.15 -31.33 0.93
N LEU A 38 -3.10 -31.38 1.77
CA LEU A 38 -2.04 -32.39 1.73
C LEU A 38 -1.06 -32.12 2.90
N TRP A 39 -1.20 -32.90 3.97
CA TRP A 39 -0.13 -33.12 4.96
C TRP A 39 0.46 -34.50 4.70
N GLY A 40 1.76 -34.54 4.44
CA GLY A 40 2.57 -35.75 4.40
C GLY A 40 3.89 -35.48 5.11
N THR A 41 4.09 -36.10 6.26
CA THR A 41 5.23 -35.91 7.16
C THR A 41 6.49 -36.58 6.62
N GLN A 42 7.53 -35.80 6.28
CA GLN A 42 8.95 -36.20 6.40
C GLN A 42 9.86 -34.97 6.28
N ARG A 43 10.68 -34.70 7.32
CA ARG A 43 11.67 -33.60 7.35
C ARG A 43 13.00 -34.07 6.73
N PRO A 44 13.54 -33.42 5.70
CA PRO A 44 14.95 -33.56 5.36
C PRO A 44 15.82 -32.78 6.36
N LYS A 45 16.95 -33.34 6.76
CA LYS A 45 17.94 -32.68 7.63
C LYS A 45 18.52 -31.46 6.90
N ALA A 46 18.55 -30.31 7.58
CA ALA A 46 19.11 -29.08 7.05
C ALA A 46 20.63 -29.21 6.83
N LYS A 47 21.10 -28.93 5.61
CA LYS A 47 22.51 -28.61 5.34
C LYS A 47 22.77 -27.22 5.91
N GLN A 48 23.76 -27.12 6.78
CA GLN A 48 24.24 -25.86 7.34
C GLN A 48 25.08 -25.16 6.25
N TRP A 49 24.54 -24.08 5.69
CA TRP A 49 25.33 -23.14 4.89
C TRP A 49 25.86 -22.05 5.82
N ASP A 50 27.17 -21.87 5.80
CA ASP A 50 27.83 -20.69 6.35
C ASP A 50 27.55 -19.52 5.40
N THR A 51 26.59 -18.68 5.77
CA THR A 51 26.36 -17.39 5.13
C THR A 51 26.52 -16.33 6.21
N GLN A 52 27.55 -15.52 6.09
CA GLN A 52 27.57 -14.19 6.69
C GLN A 52 26.31 -13.47 6.18
N SER A 53 25.23 -13.49 6.97
CA SER A 53 23.93 -13.02 6.53
C SER A 53 24.04 -11.54 6.22
N VAL A 54 23.98 -11.17 4.94
CA VAL A 54 23.86 -9.77 4.55
C VAL A 54 22.59 -9.26 5.22
N LYS A 55 22.73 -8.35 6.18
CA LYS A 55 21.58 -7.71 6.82
C LYS A 55 21.00 -6.74 5.82
N ASN A 56 19.69 -6.81 5.58
CA ASN A 56 19.04 -5.82 4.73
C ASN A 56 19.14 -4.44 5.40
N HIS A 57 19.48 -3.44 4.60
CA HIS A 57 19.75 -2.07 5.01
C HIS A 57 18.51 -1.19 4.79
N ILE A 58 18.08 -0.50 5.86
CA ILE A 58 16.95 0.44 5.86
C ILE A 58 17.46 1.85 6.16
N TYR A 59 17.20 2.77 5.24
CA TYR A 59 17.47 4.19 5.40
C TYR A 59 16.21 4.95 5.83
N ILE A 60 16.23 5.54 7.03
CA ILE A 60 15.12 6.31 7.61
C ILE A 60 15.29 7.79 7.29
N TYR A 61 14.28 8.42 6.67
CA TYR A 61 14.31 9.84 6.34
C TYR A 61 12.94 10.52 6.54
N SER A 62 12.91 11.85 6.58
CA SER A 62 11.71 12.63 6.90
C SER A 62 11.40 13.67 5.81
N PRO A 63 10.65 13.32 4.74
CA PRO A 63 10.44 14.22 3.62
C PRO A 63 9.25 15.18 3.79
N SER A 64 8.44 14.99 4.83
CA SER A 64 7.18 15.70 5.05
C SER A 64 7.16 16.46 6.38
N SER A 65 6.29 16.08 7.32
CA SER A 65 6.14 16.75 8.61
C SER A 65 7.21 16.34 9.61
N ALA A 66 7.56 17.25 10.53
CA ALA A 66 8.46 16.99 11.64
C ALA A 66 7.96 15.80 12.49
N VAL A 67 8.89 15.01 13.02
CA VAL A 67 8.59 13.93 13.95
C VAL A 67 8.00 14.51 15.24
N ARG A 68 6.72 14.25 15.48
CA ARG A 68 5.98 14.78 16.65
C ARG A 68 6.27 13.99 17.93
N ASP A 69 6.35 12.67 17.81
CA ASP A 69 6.65 11.75 18.91
C ASP A 69 8.04 11.13 18.69
N LYS A 70 9.03 11.71 19.38
CA LYS A 70 10.42 11.21 19.35
C LYS A 70 10.56 9.85 20.06
N ALA A 71 9.67 9.51 20.99
CA ALA A 71 9.69 8.22 21.66
C ALA A 71 9.22 7.12 20.70
N SER A 72 8.14 7.37 19.96
CA SER A 72 7.69 6.50 18.86
C SER A 72 8.79 6.27 17.82
N PHE A 73 9.45 7.33 17.36
CA PHE A 73 10.57 7.22 16.42
C PHE A 73 11.68 6.29 16.95
N LYS A 74 12.13 6.50 18.20
CA LYS A 74 13.16 5.65 18.83
C LYS A 74 12.71 4.21 18.98
N ARG A 75 11.44 3.96 19.34
CA ARG A 75 10.87 2.61 19.42
C ARG A 75 10.88 1.93 18.05
N GLY A 76 10.48 2.64 16.99
CA GLY A 76 10.48 2.12 15.63
C GLY A 76 11.87 1.68 15.17
N VAL A 77 12.89 2.52 15.39
CA VAL A 77 14.30 2.17 15.09
C VAL A 77 14.70 0.91 15.84
N LYS A 78 14.50 0.87 17.16
CA LYS A 78 14.83 -0.28 18.00
C LYS A 78 14.14 -1.56 17.57
N ARG A 79 12.90 -1.47 17.07
CA ARG A 79 12.17 -2.65 16.56
C ARG A 79 12.75 -3.16 15.26
N LEU A 80 13.07 -2.28 14.31
CA LEU A 80 13.71 -2.69 13.06
C LEU A 80 15.09 -3.32 13.33
N GLU A 81 15.88 -2.75 14.24
CA GLU A 81 17.16 -3.34 14.68
C GLU A 81 16.95 -4.72 15.34
N PHE A 82 15.91 -4.86 16.18
CA PHE A 82 15.56 -6.13 16.83
C PHE A 82 15.10 -7.20 15.83
N LEU A 83 14.44 -6.80 14.74
CA LEU A 83 14.10 -7.68 13.61
C LEU A 83 15.32 -8.07 12.77
N GLY A 84 16.51 -7.53 13.06
CA GLY A 84 17.78 -7.91 12.45
C GLY A 84 18.23 -7.03 11.28
N TYR A 85 17.50 -5.95 10.98
CA TYR A 85 17.86 -5.01 9.93
C TYR A 85 18.99 -4.07 10.36
N GLU A 86 19.80 -3.64 9.40
CA GLU A 86 20.71 -2.51 9.56
C GLU A 86 19.92 -1.22 9.34
N VAL A 87 19.92 -0.30 10.31
CA VAL A 87 19.12 0.92 10.26
C VAL A 87 20.03 2.14 10.23
N GLU A 88 20.04 2.86 9.11
CA GLU A 88 20.68 4.16 8.97
C GLU A 88 19.63 5.28 9.12
N ILE A 89 19.98 6.35 9.81
CA ILE A 89 19.09 7.49 10.06
C ILE A 89 19.65 8.72 9.34
N ASP A 90 18.86 9.30 8.45
CA ASP A 90 19.20 10.56 7.78
C ASP A 90 19.54 11.64 8.81
N GLU A 91 20.60 12.40 8.55
CA GLU A 91 21.10 13.45 9.44
C GLU A 91 20.04 14.50 9.82
N ALA A 92 19.05 14.73 8.93
CA ALA A 92 17.97 15.67 9.14
C ALA A 92 16.64 15.00 9.54
N ALA A 93 16.61 13.69 9.81
CA ALA A 93 15.38 12.95 10.09
C ALA A 93 14.57 13.54 11.27
N LEU A 94 15.25 14.16 12.25
CA LEU A 94 14.63 14.80 13.41
C LEU A 94 14.66 16.34 13.37
N ALA A 95 15.05 16.93 12.22
CA ALA A 95 15.00 18.37 12.03
C ALA A 95 13.56 18.89 12.17
N THR A 96 13.43 20.16 12.55
CA THR A 96 12.11 20.79 12.71
C THR A 96 12.19 22.23 12.24
N HIS A 97 11.32 22.58 11.30
CA HIS A 97 11.08 23.95 10.88
C HIS A 97 9.56 24.13 10.75
N GLN A 98 8.95 24.91 11.65
CA GLN A 98 7.49 24.96 11.80
C GLN A 98 6.92 23.53 11.98
N ARG A 99 6.00 23.10 11.10
CA ARG A 99 5.44 21.74 11.10
C ARG A 99 6.25 20.73 10.26
N PHE A 100 7.28 21.17 9.55
CA PHE A 100 8.03 20.39 8.56
C PHE A 100 9.31 19.82 9.16
N ALA A 101 9.76 18.68 8.62
CA ALA A 101 11.02 18.04 9.02
C ALA A 101 12.25 18.77 8.45
N GLY A 102 12.45 20.01 8.90
CA GLY A 102 13.34 20.98 8.25
C GLY A 102 12.61 21.81 7.20
N ASP A 103 13.30 22.80 6.64
CA ASP A 103 12.76 23.63 5.56
C ASP A 103 12.64 22.84 4.23
N ASP A 104 12.24 23.52 3.16
CA ASP A 104 12.03 22.87 1.86
C ASP A 104 13.34 22.28 1.30
N ASP A 105 14.47 22.95 1.50
CA ASP A 105 15.79 22.52 1.03
C ASP A 105 16.30 21.31 1.82
N THR A 106 16.10 21.31 3.13
CA THR A 106 16.45 20.20 4.02
C THR A 106 15.70 18.93 3.65
N ARG A 107 14.39 19.03 3.42
CA ARG A 107 13.56 17.87 3.04
C ARG A 107 13.85 17.38 1.63
N LEU A 108 14.15 18.29 0.71
CA LEU A 108 14.60 17.93 -0.63
C LEU A 108 15.93 17.18 -0.60
N ALA A 109 16.90 17.67 0.17
CA ALA A 109 18.19 17.00 0.37
C ALA A 109 18.03 15.62 0.99
N ALA A 110 17.12 15.45 1.96
CA ALA A 110 16.84 14.14 2.58
C ALA A 110 16.32 13.12 1.55
N ILE A 111 15.46 13.53 0.60
CA ILE A 111 15.02 12.64 -0.51
C ILE A 111 16.21 12.22 -1.37
N HIS A 112 17.13 13.14 -1.67
CA HIS A 112 18.29 12.84 -2.51
C HIS A 112 19.34 12.00 -1.80
N ARG A 113 19.55 12.18 -0.49
CA ARG A 113 20.38 11.30 0.33
C ARG A 113 19.79 9.90 0.43
N ALA A 114 18.48 9.78 0.63
CA ALA A 114 17.80 8.49 0.58
C ALA A 114 17.95 7.77 -0.77
N ALA A 115 17.97 8.51 -1.89
CA ALA A 115 18.27 7.93 -3.21
C ALA A 115 19.75 7.58 -3.42
N ALA A 116 20.67 8.22 -2.68
CA ALA A 116 22.10 8.00 -2.78
C ALA A 116 22.64 6.96 -1.78
N SER A 117 21.86 6.59 -0.76
CA SER A 117 22.30 5.72 0.34
C SER A 117 22.66 4.30 -0.08
N GLY A 118 22.09 3.82 -1.19
CA GLY A 118 22.24 2.42 -1.61
C GLY A 118 21.52 1.42 -0.69
N ALA A 119 20.60 1.89 0.15
CA ALA A 119 19.80 1.03 1.01
C ALA A 119 18.82 0.17 0.20
N ASP A 120 18.47 -0.99 0.76
CA ASP A 120 17.43 -1.87 0.22
C ASP A 120 16.05 -1.20 0.36
N VAL A 121 15.83 -0.49 1.47
CA VAL A 121 14.59 0.25 1.73
C VAL A 121 14.87 1.68 2.17
N ALA A 122 14.26 2.65 1.50
CA ALA A 122 14.15 4.03 1.96
C ALA A 122 12.76 4.23 2.61
N LEU A 123 12.71 4.19 3.95
CA LEU A 123 11.48 4.24 4.74
C LEU A 123 11.26 5.64 5.34
N ILE A 124 10.07 6.21 5.13
CA ILE A 124 9.76 7.50 5.76
C ILE A 124 9.56 7.35 7.27
N SER A 125 9.97 8.37 8.02
CA SER A 125 9.72 8.43 9.47
C SER A 125 8.23 8.57 9.79
N ARG A 126 7.52 9.37 8.97
CA ARG A 126 6.08 9.62 9.00
C ARG A 126 5.62 10.36 7.75
N GLY A 127 4.31 10.37 7.51
CA GLY A 127 3.67 11.25 6.53
C GLY A 127 3.45 12.67 7.08
N GLY A 128 2.26 13.22 6.85
CA GLY A 128 1.83 14.51 7.39
C GLY A 128 1.43 15.52 6.33
N TYR A 129 2.29 16.50 6.07
CA TYR A 129 2.08 17.56 5.09
C TYR A 129 3.41 18.20 4.74
N GLY A 130 3.66 18.39 3.44
CA GLY A 130 4.73 19.24 2.93
C GLY A 130 5.36 18.78 1.63
N LEU A 131 5.10 17.56 1.17
CA LEU A 131 5.68 17.03 -0.08
C LEU A 131 5.21 17.79 -1.32
N THR A 132 3.94 18.20 -1.36
CA THR A 132 3.36 18.97 -2.48
C THR A 132 4.11 20.28 -2.77
N ARG A 133 4.78 20.88 -1.78
CA ARG A 133 5.59 22.11 -1.95
C ARG A 133 6.87 21.89 -2.74
N ILE A 134 7.44 20.68 -2.67
CA ILE A 134 8.80 20.41 -3.16
C ILE A 134 8.83 19.54 -4.42
N LEU A 135 7.68 19.02 -4.89
CA LEU A 135 7.59 18.20 -6.10
C LEU A 135 8.36 18.78 -7.30
N PRO A 136 8.24 20.08 -7.66
CA PRO A 136 8.94 20.63 -8.82
C PRO A 136 10.47 20.57 -8.75
N ARG A 137 11.03 20.38 -7.55
CA ARG A 137 12.47 20.43 -7.29
C ARG A 137 13.10 19.05 -7.12
N ILE A 138 12.29 17.99 -7.07
CA ILE A 138 12.79 16.62 -6.91
C ILE A 138 13.53 16.20 -8.18
N ASN A 139 14.76 15.71 -8.05
CA ASN A 139 15.48 15.03 -9.12
C ASN A 139 14.92 13.61 -9.29
N TYR A 140 13.80 13.49 -10.00
CA TYR A 140 13.11 12.21 -10.21
C TYR A 140 13.98 11.16 -10.92
N LYS A 141 14.91 11.59 -11.79
CA LYS A 141 15.85 10.67 -12.47
C LYS A 141 16.80 9.99 -11.48
N ALA A 142 17.28 10.72 -10.48
CA ALA A 142 18.14 10.14 -9.44
C ALA A 142 17.39 9.12 -8.58
N VAL A 143 16.15 9.44 -8.20
CA VAL A 143 15.28 8.52 -7.45
C VAL A 143 14.96 7.27 -8.27
N ALA A 144 14.56 7.42 -9.54
CA ALA A 144 14.28 6.29 -10.42
C ALA A 144 15.52 5.41 -10.64
N LYS A 145 16.73 6.00 -10.70
CA LYS A 145 17.99 5.25 -10.77
C LYS A 145 18.26 4.46 -9.49
N ALA A 146 17.90 4.98 -8.31
CA ALA A 146 18.02 4.24 -7.05
C ALA A 146 17.06 3.04 -7.03
N ILE A 147 15.81 3.24 -7.47
CA ILE A 147 14.82 2.15 -7.60
C ILE A 147 15.31 1.07 -8.57
N ALA A 148 15.83 1.47 -9.74
CA ALA A 148 16.39 0.53 -10.71
C ALA A 148 17.61 -0.26 -10.19
N LYS A 149 18.26 0.21 -9.12
CA LYS A 149 19.35 -0.50 -8.43
C LYS A 149 18.87 -1.39 -7.28
N GLY A 150 17.58 -1.36 -6.93
CA GLY A 150 16.99 -2.20 -5.90
C GLY A 150 16.37 -1.45 -4.72
N THR A 151 16.59 -0.13 -4.57
CA THR A 151 16.06 0.62 -3.42
C THR A 151 14.54 0.77 -3.48
N GLN A 152 13.85 0.24 -2.48
CA GLN A 152 12.40 0.34 -2.33
C GLN A 152 12.03 1.59 -1.52
N PHE A 153 11.31 2.54 -2.12
CA PHE A 153 10.80 3.72 -1.41
C PHE A 153 9.42 3.41 -0.78
N VAL A 154 9.34 3.48 0.54
CA VAL A 154 8.16 3.03 1.32
C VAL A 154 7.56 4.17 2.14
N GLY A 155 6.24 4.32 2.05
CA GLY A 155 5.48 5.23 2.91
C GLY A 155 3.98 5.28 2.62
N LEU A 156 3.26 6.16 3.30
CA LEU A 156 1.81 6.37 3.15
C LEU A 156 1.41 7.82 3.42
N SER A 157 0.10 8.13 3.34
CA SER A 157 -0.46 9.45 3.66
C SER A 157 0.08 10.54 2.72
N ASP A 158 0.63 11.64 3.22
CA ASP A 158 1.27 12.70 2.41
C ASP A 158 2.34 12.16 1.42
N PHE A 159 2.95 11.00 1.72
CA PHE A 159 3.90 10.35 0.82
C PHE A 159 3.28 9.95 -0.52
N THR A 160 1.96 9.79 -0.60
CA THR A 160 1.23 9.63 -1.86
C THR A 160 1.58 10.74 -2.87
N ALA A 161 1.89 11.96 -2.43
CA ALA A 161 2.31 13.03 -3.33
C ALA A 161 3.62 12.71 -4.06
N PHE A 162 4.61 12.17 -3.32
CA PHE A 162 5.87 11.73 -3.88
C PHE A 162 5.68 10.54 -4.83
N GLN A 163 4.93 9.52 -4.40
CA GLN A 163 4.71 8.30 -5.17
C GLN A 163 4.03 8.60 -6.51
N THR A 164 2.97 9.42 -6.46
CA THR A 164 2.16 9.81 -7.61
C THR A 164 2.98 10.65 -8.59
N ALA A 165 3.75 11.61 -8.07
CA ALA A 165 4.63 12.43 -8.88
C ALA A 165 5.76 11.62 -9.53
N LEU A 166 6.43 10.74 -8.79
CA LEU A 166 7.50 9.90 -9.33
C LEU A 166 6.98 8.98 -10.44
N LEU A 167 5.82 8.36 -10.22
CA LEU A 167 5.14 7.54 -11.23
C LEU A 167 4.84 8.36 -12.49
N ALA A 168 4.27 9.57 -12.34
CA ALA A 168 3.96 10.45 -13.46
C ALA A 168 5.20 10.87 -14.26
N GLN A 169 6.32 11.11 -13.57
CA GLN A 169 7.54 11.65 -14.18
C GLN A 169 8.47 10.58 -14.76
N THR A 170 8.39 9.33 -14.27
CA THR A 170 9.40 8.30 -14.60
C THR A 170 8.85 6.90 -14.83
N GLY A 171 7.61 6.60 -14.42
CA GLY A 171 7.09 5.23 -14.42
C GLY A 171 7.63 4.35 -13.29
N ALA A 172 8.53 4.86 -12.43
CA ALA A 172 9.16 4.06 -11.38
C ALA A 172 8.15 3.64 -10.30
N VAL A 173 8.33 2.42 -9.79
CA VAL A 173 7.45 1.81 -8.78
C VAL A 173 7.90 2.20 -7.38
N THR A 174 6.94 2.52 -6.52
CA THR A 174 7.15 2.75 -5.08
C THR A 174 6.21 1.87 -4.28
N TRP A 175 6.35 1.86 -2.96
CA TRP A 175 5.55 1.02 -2.08
C TRP A 175 4.70 1.87 -1.13
N ALA A 176 3.39 1.74 -1.28
CA ALA A 176 2.44 2.24 -0.32
C ALA A 176 2.42 1.26 0.87
N GLY A 177 2.90 1.71 2.03
CA GLY A 177 3.26 0.83 3.14
C GLY A 177 3.45 1.58 4.46
N PRO A 178 4.06 0.95 5.48
CA PRO A 178 4.20 1.54 6.80
C PRO A 178 5.13 2.77 6.81
N ALA A 179 5.04 3.55 7.88
CA ALA A 179 6.02 4.54 8.28
C ALA A 179 6.65 4.18 9.63
N LEU A 180 7.86 4.65 9.89
CA LEU A 180 8.60 4.29 11.11
C LEU A 180 7.80 4.56 12.40
N GLY A 181 7.31 5.79 12.57
CA GLY A 181 6.72 6.21 13.84
C GLY A 181 5.32 5.66 14.07
N GLU A 182 4.44 5.86 13.09
CA GLU A 182 3.01 5.55 13.23
C GLU A 182 2.75 4.03 13.23
N ASP A 183 3.67 3.24 12.68
CA ASP A 183 3.49 1.79 12.54
C ASP A 183 4.51 0.98 13.33
N PHE A 184 5.80 1.14 13.08
CA PHE A 184 6.83 0.43 13.86
C PHE A 184 7.04 1.07 15.25
N GLY A 185 6.68 2.33 15.46
CA GLY A 185 6.89 3.08 16.68
C GLY A 185 5.73 3.04 17.69
N THR A 186 4.71 2.22 17.44
CA THR A 186 3.53 2.06 18.33
C THR A 186 3.94 1.59 19.74
N GLU A 187 3.10 1.79 20.75
CA GLU A 187 3.37 1.25 22.10
C GLU A 187 3.16 -0.27 22.14
N ALA A 188 2.03 -0.74 21.60
CA ALA A 188 1.80 -2.17 21.35
C ALA A 188 2.73 -2.68 20.24
N PRO A 189 3.05 -3.99 20.20
CA PRO A 189 3.71 -4.60 19.06
C PRO A 189 3.00 -4.24 17.74
N PRO A 190 3.74 -4.01 16.64
CA PRO A 190 3.12 -3.79 15.34
C PRO A 190 2.28 -5.00 14.91
N ASP A 191 1.34 -4.78 14.00
CA ASP A 191 0.46 -5.86 13.54
C ASP A 191 1.26 -6.91 12.75
N ASP A 192 1.12 -8.18 13.13
CA ASP A 192 1.83 -9.31 12.51
C ASP A 192 1.71 -9.36 10.98
N ILE A 193 0.58 -8.95 10.40
CA ILE A 193 0.39 -8.99 8.94
C ILE A 193 1.16 -7.86 8.28
N MET A 194 1.17 -6.68 8.89
CA MET A 194 1.96 -5.56 8.39
C MET A 194 3.47 -5.89 8.45
N GLU A 195 3.94 -6.45 9.56
CA GLU A 195 5.34 -6.88 9.68
C GLU A 195 5.68 -7.95 8.64
N ALA A 196 4.82 -8.94 8.44
CA ALA A 196 5.03 -9.98 7.43
C ALA A 196 5.05 -9.41 5.99
N CYS A 197 4.14 -8.48 5.66
CA CYS A 197 4.16 -7.80 4.35
C CYS A 197 5.46 -7.00 4.16
N PHE A 198 6.00 -6.38 5.21
CA PHE A 198 7.25 -5.63 5.15
C PHE A 198 8.46 -6.57 5.02
N GLU A 199 8.47 -7.71 5.72
CA GLU A 199 9.46 -8.78 5.57
C GLU A 199 9.47 -9.31 4.13
N ASP A 200 8.29 -9.58 3.56
CA ASP A 200 8.15 -10.06 2.19
C ASP A 200 8.67 -9.03 1.16
N LEU A 201 8.44 -7.73 1.40
CA LEU A 201 9.01 -6.66 0.57
C LEU A 201 10.54 -6.68 0.62
N ILE A 202 11.12 -6.56 1.81
CA ILE A 202 12.57 -6.37 1.96
C ILE A 202 13.38 -7.61 1.56
N THR A 203 12.75 -8.80 1.58
CA THR A 203 13.36 -10.05 1.12
C THR A 203 13.04 -10.39 -0.35
N GLY A 204 12.27 -9.55 -1.04
CA GLY A 204 11.88 -9.75 -2.44
C GLY A 204 10.92 -10.92 -2.67
N GLN A 205 10.19 -11.36 -1.64
CA GLN A 205 9.28 -12.50 -1.69
C GLN A 205 7.80 -12.10 -1.82
N GLY A 206 7.47 -10.81 -1.74
CA GLY A 206 6.10 -10.33 -1.85
C GLY A 206 5.57 -10.42 -3.27
N GLU A 207 4.63 -11.33 -3.53
CA GLU A 207 4.01 -11.53 -4.85
C GLU A 207 2.54 -11.09 -4.94
N GLY A 208 1.93 -10.79 -3.80
CA GLY A 208 0.55 -10.36 -3.74
C GLY A 208 0.02 -10.20 -2.32
N THR A 209 -1.22 -9.70 -2.23
CA THR A 209 -1.95 -9.59 -0.98
C THR A 209 -3.43 -9.93 -1.19
N GLY A 210 -4.07 -10.46 -0.15
CA GLY A 210 -5.48 -10.79 -0.17
C GLY A 210 -6.24 -10.32 1.06
N TRP A 211 -7.54 -10.07 0.87
CA TRP A 211 -8.46 -9.69 1.93
C TRP A 211 -9.87 -10.21 1.64
N GLN A 212 -10.71 -10.22 2.67
CA GLN A 212 -12.12 -10.53 2.49
C GLN A 212 -12.97 -9.27 2.30
N LEU A 213 -13.79 -9.27 1.24
CA LEU A 213 -14.85 -8.31 1.03
C LEU A 213 -15.84 -8.35 2.20
N PRO A 214 -16.37 -7.19 2.67
CA PRO A 214 -17.39 -7.16 3.71
C PRO A 214 -18.63 -7.98 3.32
N LYS A 215 -19.28 -8.64 4.28
CA LYS A 215 -20.49 -9.49 4.03
C LYS A 215 -21.59 -8.76 3.25
N VAL A 216 -21.74 -7.45 3.49
CA VAL A 216 -22.76 -6.60 2.83
C VAL A 216 -22.42 -6.32 1.35
N ALA A 217 -21.15 -6.45 0.94
CA ALA A 217 -20.71 -6.11 -0.40
C ALA A 217 -21.27 -7.06 -1.49
N ILE A 218 -21.54 -8.32 -1.15
CA ILE A 218 -21.99 -9.36 -2.09
C ILE A 218 -23.31 -8.99 -2.77
N LYS A 219 -24.23 -8.33 -2.06
CA LYS A 219 -25.51 -7.88 -2.63
C LYS A 219 -25.36 -6.78 -3.67
N SER A 220 -24.25 -6.04 -3.66
CA SER A 220 -23.99 -4.89 -4.55
C SER A 220 -22.98 -5.16 -5.67
N THR A 221 -22.25 -6.29 -5.58
CA THR A 221 -21.34 -6.77 -6.63
C THR A 221 -21.99 -7.83 -7.52
N ALA A 222 -23.17 -8.33 -7.14
CA ALA A 222 -24.03 -9.09 -8.02
C ALA A 222 -24.42 -8.18 -9.20
N ILE A 223 -24.07 -8.62 -10.41
CA ILE A 223 -24.67 -8.11 -11.65
C ILE A 223 -26.19 -8.20 -11.44
N GLU A 224 -26.96 -7.18 -11.83
CA GLU A 224 -28.40 -7.07 -11.54
C GLU A 224 -29.25 -8.27 -12.06
N ASP A 225 -28.65 -9.18 -12.85
CA ASP A 225 -29.26 -10.41 -13.36
C ASP A 225 -28.63 -11.72 -12.83
N ALA A 226 -27.78 -11.67 -11.79
CA ALA A 226 -27.16 -12.87 -11.24
C ALA A 226 -28.13 -13.66 -10.34
N PRO A 227 -28.29 -14.98 -10.53
CA PRO A 227 -29.20 -15.78 -9.71
C PRO A 227 -28.86 -15.69 -8.22
N ILE A 228 -29.89 -15.72 -7.37
CA ILE A 228 -29.75 -15.71 -5.91
C ILE A 228 -28.80 -16.85 -5.50
N GLY A 229 -27.61 -16.49 -5.01
CA GLY A 229 -26.56 -17.45 -4.62
C GLY A 229 -25.31 -17.46 -5.51
N ALA A 230 -25.28 -16.72 -6.62
CA ALA A 230 -24.06 -16.56 -7.42
C ALA A 230 -22.97 -15.82 -6.62
N THR A 231 -21.84 -16.48 -6.41
CA THR A 231 -20.65 -15.87 -5.82
C THR A 231 -20.01 -14.93 -6.83
N ALA A 232 -19.58 -13.74 -6.40
CA ALA A 232 -18.86 -12.82 -7.27
C ALA A 232 -17.55 -13.49 -7.72
N LYS A 233 -17.40 -13.73 -9.03
CA LYS A 233 -16.17 -14.25 -9.63
C LYS A 233 -15.75 -13.39 -10.79
N PHE A 234 -14.59 -12.75 -10.69
CA PHE A 234 -14.01 -11.99 -11.79
C PHE A 234 -12.50 -11.81 -11.64
N SER A 235 -11.85 -11.44 -12.73
CA SER A 235 -10.46 -11.02 -12.73
C SER A 235 -10.25 -9.81 -13.66
N ILE A 236 -9.41 -8.87 -13.22
CA ILE A 236 -8.85 -7.79 -14.01
C ILE A 236 -7.34 -8.05 -14.07
N LYS A 237 -6.85 -8.48 -15.22
CA LYS A 237 -5.43 -8.78 -15.46
C LYS A 237 -4.68 -7.57 -15.99
N ASP A 238 -3.38 -7.55 -15.74
CA ASP A 238 -2.40 -6.63 -16.32
C ASP A 238 -2.88 -5.17 -16.29
N ALA A 239 -3.30 -4.74 -15.09
CA ALA A 239 -3.73 -3.37 -14.83
C ALA A 239 -2.80 -2.73 -13.81
N MET A 240 -2.35 -1.51 -14.11
CA MET A 240 -1.47 -0.77 -13.20
C MET A 240 -2.21 -0.48 -11.89
N LEU A 241 -1.65 -0.95 -10.78
CA LEU A 241 -2.09 -0.59 -9.44
C LEU A 241 -1.53 0.80 -9.10
N TRP A 242 -2.40 1.73 -8.73
CA TRP A 242 -1.98 3.07 -8.35
C TRP A 242 -2.98 3.69 -7.36
N GLY A 243 -2.58 4.76 -6.67
CA GLY A 243 -3.45 5.43 -5.72
C GLY A 243 -2.75 5.77 -4.41
N GLY A 244 -3.50 5.77 -3.31
CA GLY A 244 -3.04 6.19 -1.99
C GLY A 244 -4.06 7.03 -1.25
N ASN A 245 -3.60 8.08 -0.59
CA ASN A 245 -4.46 9.00 0.16
C ASN A 245 -5.32 9.86 -0.79
N LEU A 246 -6.65 9.83 -0.60
CA LEU A 246 -7.61 10.50 -1.48
C LEU A 246 -7.46 12.02 -1.48
N ALA A 247 -7.31 12.66 -0.32
CA ALA A 247 -7.10 14.10 -0.23
C ALA A 247 -5.86 14.55 -1.01
N ILE A 248 -4.76 13.81 -0.89
CA ILE A 248 -3.54 14.10 -1.63
C ILE A 248 -3.75 13.92 -3.14
N LEU A 249 -4.32 12.79 -3.59
CA LEU A 249 -4.58 12.57 -5.02
C LEU A 249 -5.50 13.66 -5.61
N SER A 250 -6.56 14.01 -4.89
CA SER A 250 -7.49 15.07 -5.31
C SER A 250 -6.77 16.43 -5.44
N SER A 251 -5.77 16.71 -4.60
CA SER A 251 -5.00 17.96 -4.67
C SER A 251 -4.05 18.05 -5.87
N LEU A 252 -3.71 16.92 -6.48
CA LEU A 252 -2.80 16.86 -7.64
C LEU A 252 -3.53 16.97 -8.99
N VAL A 253 -4.86 16.96 -9.00
CA VAL A 253 -5.66 17.09 -10.22
C VAL A 253 -5.33 18.40 -10.94
N GLY A 254 -5.00 18.30 -12.24
CA GLY A 254 -4.61 19.44 -13.06
C GLY A 254 -3.12 19.81 -12.98
N THR A 255 -2.31 19.06 -12.21
CA THR A 255 -0.86 19.24 -12.12
C THR A 255 -0.11 18.19 -12.94
N PRO A 256 1.16 18.41 -13.33
CA PRO A 256 1.98 17.40 -14.00
C PRO A 256 2.40 16.24 -13.07
N TYR A 257 1.97 16.27 -11.80
CA TYR A 257 2.33 15.27 -10.79
C TYR A 257 1.24 14.21 -10.59
N LEU A 258 0.10 14.31 -11.27
CA LEU A 258 -0.90 13.25 -11.33
C LEU A 258 -0.67 12.39 -12.59
N PRO A 259 -0.39 11.07 -12.48
CA PRO A 259 -0.14 10.21 -13.62
C PRO A 259 -1.43 9.98 -14.42
N VAL A 260 -1.27 9.86 -15.73
CA VAL A 260 -2.37 9.46 -16.62
C VAL A 260 -2.41 7.94 -16.70
N VAL A 261 -3.23 7.32 -15.85
CA VAL A 261 -3.39 5.86 -15.82
C VAL A 261 -4.70 5.46 -16.49
N LYS A 262 -4.59 4.80 -17.66
CA LYS A 262 -5.72 4.23 -18.41
C LYS A 262 -5.83 2.74 -18.13
N GLY A 263 -7.04 2.30 -17.78
CA GLY A 263 -7.34 0.90 -17.49
C GLY A 263 -6.74 0.38 -16.19
N GLY A 264 -6.48 1.25 -15.22
CA GLY A 264 -5.82 0.91 -13.95
C GLY A 264 -6.73 0.33 -12.87
N ILE A 265 -6.11 -0.06 -11.76
CA ILE A 265 -6.73 -0.38 -10.48
C ILE A 265 -6.36 0.76 -9.52
N LEU A 266 -7.33 1.62 -9.21
CA LEU A 266 -7.13 2.75 -8.31
C LEU A 266 -7.47 2.33 -6.88
N PHE A 267 -6.54 2.41 -5.93
CA PHE A 267 -6.85 2.20 -4.51
C PHE A 267 -6.87 3.54 -3.74
N LEU A 268 -7.82 3.68 -2.82
CA LEU A 268 -8.07 4.93 -2.10
C LEU A 268 -8.24 4.67 -0.60
N GLU A 269 -7.58 5.47 0.22
CA GLU A 269 -7.75 5.54 1.67
C GLU A 269 -7.78 7.00 2.13
N ASP A 270 -8.27 7.27 3.34
CA ASP A 270 -8.13 8.60 3.94
C ASP A 270 -8.30 8.58 5.47
N VAL A 271 -7.92 9.67 6.13
CA VAL A 271 -8.02 9.81 7.58
C VAL A 271 -8.58 11.17 7.99
N GLY A 272 -9.55 11.17 8.90
CA GLY A 272 -10.16 12.39 9.42
C GLY A 272 -11.14 13.08 8.47
N GLU A 273 -11.32 12.56 7.24
CA GLU A 273 -12.18 13.17 6.25
C GLU A 273 -13.65 12.76 6.41
N HIS A 274 -14.49 13.75 6.67
CA HIS A 274 -15.94 13.56 6.79
C HIS A 274 -16.52 13.01 5.47
N PRO A 275 -17.51 12.09 5.49
CA PRO A 275 -18.07 11.51 4.26
C PRO A 275 -18.40 12.49 3.12
N TYR A 276 -18.95 13.69 3.40
CA TYR A 276 -19.27 14.63 2.32
C TYR A 276 -18.00 15.21 1.67
N ARG A 277 -16.87 15.26 2.39
CA ARG A 277 -15.58 15.66 1.85
C ARG A 277 -15.00 14.56 0.99
N VAL A 278 -15.14 13.30 1.42
CA VAL A 278 -14.80 12.12 0.62
C VAL A 278 -15.57 12.13 -0.70
N GLU A 279 -16.90 12.31 -0.66
CA GLU A 279 -17.73 12.41 -1.86
C GLU A 279 -17.30 13.57 -2.77
N ARG A 280 -17.01 14.74 -2.20
CA ARG A 280 -16.53 15.90 -2.95
C ARG A 280 -15.21 15.63 -3.67
N MET A 281 -14.26 14.95 -3.02
CA MET A 281 -12.98 14.59 -3.62
C MET A 281 -13.15 13.52 -4.70
N LEU A 282 -14.03 12.53 -4.48
CA LEU A 282 -14.39 11.56 -5.52
C LEU A 282 -15.07 12.26 -6.71
N THR A 283 -15.90 13.27 -6.47
CA THR A 283 -16.55 14.08 -7.50
C THR A 283 -15.52 14.88 -8.30
N GLN A 284 -14.48 15.42 -7.66
CA GLN A 284 -13.37 16.06 -8.35
C GLN A 284 -12.67 15.07 -9.31
N LEU A 285 -12.35 13.85 -8.84
CA LEU A 285 -11.75 12.82 -9.68
C LEU A 285 -12.71 12.33 -10.79
N LEU A 286 -14.02 12.33 -10.53
CA LEU A 286 -15.05 11.99 -11.51
C LEU A 286 -15.08 13.00 -12.65
N HIS A 287 -15.22 14.29 -12.33
CA HIS A 287 -15.32 15.37 -13.31
C HIS A 287 -14.01 15.63 -14.05
N ALA A 288 -12.86 15.35 -13.42
CA ALA A 288 -11.56 15.36 -14.09
C ALA A 288 -11.35 14.17 -15.04
N GLY A 289 -12.29 13.22 -15.12
CA GLY A 289 -12.20 12.05 -15.99
C GLY A 289 -11.23 10.97 -15.50
N VAL A 290 -10.70 11.09 -14.27
CA VAL A 290 -9.76 10.12 -13.68
C VAL A 290 -10.47 8.79 -13.43
N LEU A 291 -11.65 8.84 -12.80
CA LEU A 291 -12.40 7.63 -12.44
C LEU A 291 -12.96 6.89 -13.65
N ALA A 292 -13.30 7.61 -14.72
CA ALA A 292 -13.80 7.02 -15.97
C ALA A 292 -12.77 6.14 -16.68
N GLN A 293 -11.48 6.33 -16.39
CA GLN A 293 -10.38 5.58 -16.99
C GLN A 293 -10.05 4.29 -16.24
N GLN A 294 -10.64 4.01 -15.07
CA GLN A 294 -10.23 2.88 -14.23
C GLN A 294 -11.07 1.62 -14.51
N LYS A 295 -10.44 0.44 -14.38
CA LYS A 295 -11.14 -0.86 -14.39
C LYS A 295 -11.72 -1.18 -13.01
N ALA A 296 -11.04 -0.76 -11.95
CA ALA A 296 -11.50 -0.92 -10.57
C ALA A 296 -11.11 0.27 -9.69
N VAL A 297 -11.92 0.52 -8.68
CA VAL A 297 -11.64 1.42 -7.55
C VAL A 297 -11.76 0.60 -6.26
N ILE A 298 -10.68 0.53 -5.47
CA ILE A 298 -10.61 -0.26 -4.24
C ILE A 298 -10.50 0.70 -3.05
N PHE A 299 -11.50 0.65 -2.17
CA PHE A 299 -11.48 1.41 -0.93
C PHE A 299 -10.71 0.62 0.12
N GLY A 300 -9.60 1.21 0.55
CA GLY A 300 -8.96 0.91 1.82
C GLY A 300 -9.80 1.38 2.99
N GLN A 301 -9.14 1.75 4.08
CA GLN A 301 -9.78 2.19 5.30
C GLN A 301 -9.89 3.72 5.31
N PHE A 302 -11.09 4.20 5.61
CA PHE A 302 -11.36 5.62 5.85
C PHE A 302 -11.62 5.77 7.35
N THR A 303 -10.69 6.35 8.08
CA THR A 303 -10.68 6.30 9.55
C THR A 303 -10.81 7.69 10.17
N ASN A 304 -11.03 7.75 11.49
CA ASN A 304 -10.99 8.97 12.31
C ASN A 304 -11.94 10.12 11.90
N TYR A 305 -12.93 9.89 11.04
CA TYR A 305 -14.01 10.84 10.82
C TYR A 305 -15.09 10.72 11.90
N LYS A 306 -15.79 11.81 12.16
CA LYS A 306 -16.89 11.86 13.14
C LYS A 306 -18.15 12.35 12.45
N LEU A 307 -19.21 11.54 12.51
CA LEU A 307 -20.53 11.94 12.05
C LEU A 307 -21.18 12.91 13.06
N VAL A 308 -22.07 13.75 12.56
CA VAL A 308 -22.85 14.72 13.33
C VAL A 308 -24.34 14.55 13.04
N PRO A 309 -25.26 15.01 13.93
CA PRO A 309 -26.70 14.85 13.73
C PRO A 309 -27.22 15.39 12.39
N HIS A 310 -26.56 16.43 11.85
CA HIS A 310 -26.90 17.04 10.57
C HIS A 310 -26.75 16.08 9.37
N ASP A 311 -25.93 15.03 9.49
CA ASP A 311 -25.71 14.08 8.40
C ASP A 311 -26.95 13.25 8.07
N LYS A 312 -27.89 13.11 9.01
CA LYS A 312 -29.16 12.40 8.79
C LYS A 312 -28.98 11.02 8.13
N GLY A 313 -27.94 10.28 8.54
CA GLY A 313 -27.62 8.95 8.02
C GLY A 313 -26.65 8.93 6.83
N PHE A 314 -26.19 10.10 6.34
CA PHE A 314 -25.14 10.21 5.34
C PHE A 314 -23.79 9.77 5.92
N LYS A 315 -23.39 8.55 5.55
CA LYS A 315 -22.16 7.89 6.02
C LYS A 315 -21.34 7.40 4.84
N LEU A 316 -20.11 6.95 5.09
CA LEU A 316 -19.23 6.45 4.02
C LEU A 316 -19.87 5.38 3.12
N ALA A 317 -20.71 4.50 3.70
CA ALA A 317 -21.45 3.51 2.91
C ALA A 317 -22.37 4.15 1.84
N ALA A 318 -22.97 5.32 2.13
CA ALA A 318 -23.76 6.07 1.17
C ALA A 318 -22.89 6.62 0.04
N VAL A 319 -21.68 7.12 0.36
CA VAL A 319 -20.69 7.61 -0.62
C VAL A 319 -20.23 6.49 -1.56
N VAL A 320 -19.90 5.32 -1.01
CA VAL A 320 -19.52 4.14 -1.82
C VAL A 320 -20.68 3.70 -2.72
N ALA A 321 -21.91 3.67 -2.19
CA ALA A 321 -23.09 3.33 -2.98
C ALA A 321 -23.37 4.35 -4.08
N TRP A 322 -23.17 5.65 -3.81
CA TRP A 322 -23.25 6.71 -4.80
C TRP A 322 -22.22 6.50 -5.91
N LEU A 323 -20.95 6.30 -5.55
CA LEU A 323 -19.87 6.14 -6.53
C LEU A 323 -20.11 4.96 -7.47
N ARG A 324 -20.60 3.83 -6.94
CA ARG A 324 -20.98 2.65 -7.75
C ARG A 324 -22.00 2.96 -8.84
N ARG A 325 -22.87 3.94 -8.64
CA ARG A 325 -23.84 4.39 -9.66
C ARG A 325 -23.25 5.39 -10.66
N GLN A 326 -22.10 6.00 -10.36
CA GLN A 326 -21.49 7.03 -11.21
C GLN A 326 -20.51 6.45 -12.23
N ILE A 327 -19.91 5.29 -11.97
CA ILE A 327 -18.80 4.76 -12.77
C ILE A 327 -19.03 3.31 -13.19
N LYS A 328 -18.47 2.94 -14.36
CA LYS A 328 -18.48 1.55 -14.86
C LYS A 328 -17.46 0.66 -14.15
N ALA A 329 -16.43 1.25 -13.53
CA ALA A 329 -15.38 0.53 -12.83
C ALA A 329 -15.96 -0.28 -11.65
N ARG A 330 -15.36 -1.44 -11.36
CA ARG A 330 -15.73 -2.24 -10.18
C ARG A 330 -15.32 -1.51 -8.91
N VAL A 331 -16.24 -1.28 -7.98
CA VAL A 331 -15.94 -0.64 -6.68
C VAL A 331 -15.90 -1.67 -5.55
N LEU A 332 -14.70 -1.99 -5.08
CA LEU A 332 -14.45 -2.89 -3.95
C LEU A 332 -14.16 -2.11 -2.67
N THR A 333 -14.36 -2.74 -1.52
CA THR A 333 -14.09 -2.16 -0.20
C THR A 333 -13.40 -3.17 0.71
N GLY A 334 -12.86 -2.69 1.82
CA GLY A 334 -12.32 -3.53 2.87
C GLY A 334 -10.87 -3.94 2.67
N LEU A 335 -10.17 -3.32 1.71
CA LEU A 335 -8.73 -3.48 1.58
C LEU A 335 -8.08 -3.06 2.90
N PRO A 336 -7.24 -3.90 3.53
CA PRO A 336 -6.57 -3.58 4.79
C PRO A 336 -5.38 -2.66 4.54
N PHE A 337 -5.66 -1.44 4.14
CA PHE A 337 -4.67 -0.41 3.85
C PHE A 337 -5.19 0.97 4.28
N GLY A 338 -4.29 1.85 4.69
CA GLY A 338 -4.56 3.20 5.16
C GLY A 338 -4.11 3.42 6.60
N HIS A 339 -4.72 4.39 7.28
CA HIS A 339 -4.37 4.75 8.67
C HIS A 339 -5.00 3.77 9.67
N VAL A 340 -4.51 2.52 9.64
CA VAL A 340 -4.92 1.36 10.45
C VAL A 340 -3.70 0.51 10.81
N ALA A 341 -3.79 -0.27 11.90
CA ALA A 341 -2.72 -1.17 12.33
C ALA A 341 -2.44 -2.27 11.29
N THR A 342 -3.47 -3.06 10.95
CA THR A 342 -3.34 -4.10 9.92
C THR A 342 -3.28 -3.47 8.54
N LYS A 343 -2.10 -3.55 7.91
CA LYS A 343 -1.79 -2.79 6.69
C LYS A 343 -0.93 -3.62 5.74
N VAL A 344 -1.47 -3.88 4.57
CA VAL A 344 -0.74 -4.55 3.48
C VAL A 344 0.18 -3.57 2.77
N LEU A 345 1.18 -4.08 2.06
CA LEU A 345 2.06 -3.25 1.22
C LEU A 345 1.65 -3.38 -0.24
N LEU A 346 1.59 -2.24 -0.96
CA LEU A 346 1.07 -2.18 -2.32
C LEU A 346 2.08 -1.52 -3.28
N PRO A 347 2.45 -2.16 -4.38
CA PRO A 347 3.41 -1.61 -5.34
C PRO A 347 2.72 -0.60 -6.29
N VAL A 348 2.88 0.69 -5.99
CA VAL A 348 2.30 1.80 -6.75
C VAL A 348 3.05 1.97 -8.07
N GLY A 349 2.36 1.75 -9.18
CA GLY A 349 2.88 1.79 -10.54
C GLY A 349 3.11 0.41 -11.17
N HIS A 350 2.93 -0.68 -10.42
CA HIS A 350 3.19 -2.03 -10.93
C HIS A 350 1.97 -2.64 -11.62
N GLN A 351 2.21 -3.47 -12.65
CA GLN A 351 1.15 -4.26 -13.26
C GLN A 351 0.65 -5.32 -12.27
N THR A 352 -0.67 -5.35 -12.07
CA THR A 352 -1.29 -6.17 -11.05
C THR A 352 -2.54 -6.84 -11.60
N THR A 353 -2.77 -8.09 -11.18
CA THR A 353 -4.02 -8.80 -11.37
C THR A 353 -4.88 -8.65 -10.12
N LEU A 354 -6.08 -8.08 -10.27
CA LEU A 354 -7.14 -8.15 -9.26
C LEU A 354 -8.00 -9.38 -9.54
N ALA A 355 -8.11 -10.30 -8.59
CA ALA A 355 -9.00 -11.45 -8.67
C ALA A 355 -9.97 -11.47 -7.49
N VAL A 356 -11.22 -11.84 -7.74
CA VAL A 356 -12.24 -12.04 -6.70
C VAL A 356 -12.89 -13.40 -6.92
N GLU A 357 -12.98 -14.18 -5.86
CA GLU A 357 -13.72 -15.45 -5.80
C GLU A 357 -14.55 -15.50 -4.52
N GLY A 358 -15.87 -15.39 -4.66
CA GLY A 358 -16.77 -15.29 -3.52
C GLY A 358 -16.55 -14.00 -2.75
N ARG A 359 -15.96 -14.10 -1.55
CA ARG A 359 -15.60 -12.94 -0.73
C ARG A 359 -14.10 -12.69 -0.71
N ASP A 360 -13.29 -13.61 -1.21
CA ASP A 360 -11.85 -13.45 -1.20
C ASP A 360 -11.44 -12.59 -2.39
N ALA A 361 -10.69 -11.54 -2.12
CA ALA A 361 -10.15 -10.62 -3.11
C ALA A 361 -8.62 -10.63 -3.01
N PHE A 362 -7.96 -10.58 -4.16
CA PHE A 362 -6.52 -10.72 -4.30
C PHE A 362 -5.97 -9.66 -5.24
N LEU A 363 -4.87 -9.03 -4.87
CA LEU A 363 -4.01 -8.25 -5.75
C LEU A 363 -2.70 -9.03 -5.91
N LEU A 364 -2.39 -9.45 -7.14
CA LEU A 364 -1.26 -10.30 -7.48
C LEU A 364 -0.36 -9.59 -8.49
N TRP A 365 0.91 -9.40 -8.17
CA TRP A 365 1.88 -8.71 -9.02
C TRP A 365 3.09 -9.59 -9.41
N GLY A 366 3.21 -10.78 -8.84
CA GLY A 366 4.27 -11.75 -9.15
C GLY A 366 5.64 -11.34 -8.60
N HIS A 367 6.68 -12.10 -8.96
CA HIS A 367 8.05 -11.78 -8.55
C HIS A 367 8.57 -10.50 -9.22
N GLN A 368 9.20 -9.63 -8.43
CA GLN A 368 10.08 -8.60 -8.96
C GLN A 368 11.42 -9.29 -9.26
N HIS A 369 11.81 -9.29 -10.54
CA HIS A 369 13.01 -9.99 -11.04
C HIS A 369 14.32 -9.40 -10.53
#